data_AF-A0A7M3MS67-F1
#
_entry.id   AF-A0A7M3MS67-F1
#
_cell.length_a   1.000
_cell.length_b   1.000
_cell.length_c   1.000
_cell.angle_alpha   90.00
_cell.angle_beta   90.00
_cell.angle_gamma   90.00
#
_symmetry.space_group_name_H-M   'P 1'
#
loop_
_entity.id
_entity.type
_entity.pdbx_description
1 polymer ?
#
loop_
_entity_poly.entity_id
_entity_poly.type
_entity_poly.pdbx_seq_one_letter_code
_entity_poly.pdbx_strand_id
1 'polypeptide(L)' 'GGSSIYGGVGSIPGTVLGVLIIAVLRNGLQLAGVSSTWQLFLLGVLLIVAVLINEFLRRREDA' A
#
# COMPACT_ATOMS: atom_id res chain seq x y z
N GLY A 1 -10.96 -26.14 -5.22
CA GLY A 1 -10.85 -25.00 -6.13
C GLY A 1 -12.11 -24.15 -6.06
N GLY A 2 -12.25 -23.36 -4.99
CA GLY A 2 -13.49 -22.63 -4.72
C GLY A 2 -13.38 -21.75 -3.47
N SER A 3 -12.37 -20.88 -3.38
CA SER A 3 -12.36 -19.83 -2.35
C SER A 3 -12.94 -18.54 -2.95
N SER A 4 -14.21 -18.29 -2.66
CA SER A 4 -14.98 -17.05 -2.83
C SER A 4 -14.47 -16.04 -3.89
N ILE A 5 -15.15 -16.02 -5.04
CA ILE A 5 -15.18 -14.89 -5.99
C ILE A 5 -16.11 -13.76 -5.47
N TYR A 6 -16.82 -13.96 -4.36
CA TYR A 6 -17.65 -12.94 -3.73
C TYR A 6 -16.80 -12.08 -2.79
N GLY A 7 -16.25 -10.99 -3.33
CA GLY A 7 -16.32 -9.66 -2.70
C GLY A 7 -15.50 -9.42 -1.43
N GLY A 8 -14.29 -9.96 -1.30
CA GLY A 8 -13.34 -9.53 -0.27
C GLY A 8 -12.72 -8.17 -0.61
N VAL A 9 -12.66 -7.28 0.39
CA VAL A 9 -12.26 -5.84 0.40
C VAL A 9 -10.81 -5.56 -0.11
N GLY A 10 -10.47 -6.02 -1.32
CA GLY A 10 -9.13 -5.90 -1.91
C GLY A 10 -9.16 -6.30 -3.38
N SER A 11 -9.93 -5.57 -4.18
CA SER A 11 -10.04 -5.80 -5.63
C SER A 11 -8.67 -5.66 -6.31
N ILE A 12 -8.42 -6.46 -7.35
CA ILE A 12 -7.22 -6.38 -8.21
C ILE A 12 -6.82 -4.92 -8.54
N PRO A 13 -7.74 -4.03 -8.96
CA PRO A 13 -7.40 -2.63 -9.22
C PRO A 13 -6.88 -1.86 -8.00
N GLY A 14 -7.37 -2.14 -6.79
CA GLY A 14 -6.86 -1.55 -5.55
C GLY A 14 -5.41 -1.93 -5.28
N THR A 15 -5.07 -3.21 -5.49
CA THR A 15 -3.69 -3.70 -5.34
C THR A 15 -2.75 -3.10 -6.40
N VAL A 16 -3.21 -2.99 -7.65
CA VAL A 16 -2.44 -2.36 -8.73
C VAL A 16 -2.12 -0.90 -8.39
N LEU A 17 -3.11 -0.13 -7.91
CA LEU A 17 -2.89 1.24 -7.47
C LEU A 17 -1.93 1.32 -6.28
N GLY A 18 -2.07 0.44 -5.28
CA GLY A 18 -1.17 0.39 -4.13
C GLY A 18 0.28 0.14 -4.53
N VAL A 19 0.53 -0.84 -5.39
CA VAL A 19 1.87 -1.15 -5.90
C VAL A 19 2.41 0.00 -6.76
N LEU A 20 1.57 0.66 -7.55
CA LEU A 20 1.97 1.82 -8.35
C LEU A 20 2.47 2.98 -7.47
N ILE A 21 1.76 3.29 -6.37
CA ILE A 21 2.16 4.34 -5.42
C ILE A 21 3.53 4.03 -4.81
N ILE A 22 3.74 2.78 -4.38
CA ILE A 22 5.02 2.31 -3.82
C ILE A 22 6.14 2.47 -4.84
N ALA A 23 5.90 2.07 -6.10
CA ALA A 23 6.88 2.17 -7.18
C ALA A 23 7.24 3.63 -7.50
N VAL A 24 6.25 4.51 -7.58
CA VAL A 24 6.46 5.95 -7.83
C VAL A 24 7.22 6.58 -6.68
N LEU A 25 6.86 6.29 -5.42
CA LEU A 25 7.56 6.85 -4.27
C LEU A 25 9.01 6.41 -4.22
N ARG A 26 9.29 5.12 -4.46
CA ARG A 26 10.65 4.59 -4.50
C ARG A 26 11.49 5.31 -5.57
N ASN A 27 10.94 5.49 -6.77
CA ASN A 27 11.62 6.21 -7.85
C ASN A 27 11.78 7.71 -7.51
N GLY A 28 10.77 8.35 -6.93
CA GLY A 28 10.81 9.74 -6.51
C GLY A 28 11.88 10.00 -5.46
N LEU A 29 11.98 9.15 -4.44
CA LEU A 29 13.02 9.24 -3.41
C LEU A 29 14.42 9.01 -3.98
N GLN A 30 14.55 8.11 -4.97
CA GLN A 30 15.80 7.88 -5.67
C GLN A 30 16.23 9.11 -6.49
N LEU A 31 15.31 9.75 -7.21
CA LEU A 31 15.57 10.99 -7.96
C LEU A 31 15.87 12.17 -7.05
N ALA A 32 15.26 12.22 -5.86
CA ALA A 32 15.53 13.21 -4.84
C ALA A 32 16.89 13.03 -4.13
N GLY A 33 17.67 12.01 -4.48
CA GLY A 33 18.99 11.75 -3.91
C GLY A 33 18.95 11.24 -2.47
N VAL A 34 17.81 10.73 -2.01
CA VAL A 34 17.68 10.15 -0.66
C VAL A 34 18.50 8.85 -0.60
N SER A 35 19.29 8.66 0.46
CA SER A 35 20.11 7.46 0.59
C SER A 35 19.25 6.19 0.75
N SER A 36 19.74 5.06 0.26
CA SER A 36 19.02 3.77 0.28
C SER A 36 18.53 3.38 1.69
N THR A 37 19.31 3.68 2.72
CA THR A 37 18.94 3.44 4.13
C THR A 37 17.67 4.22 4.52
N TRP A 38 17.60 5.50 4.15
CA TRP A 38 16.42 6.33 4.40
C TRP A 38 15.24 5.92 3.52
N GLN A 39 15.47 5.51 2.27
CA GLN A 39 14.41 5.02 1.39
C GLN A 39 13.73 3.79 1.99
N LEU A 40 14.50 2.81 2.48
CA LEU A 40 13.95 1.59 3.07
C LEU A 40 13.14 1.91 4.33
N PHE A 41 13.65 2.80 5.18
CA PHE A 41 12.95 3.26 6.38
C PHE A 41 11.62 3.94 6.03
N LEU A 42 11.63 4.91 5.12
CA LEU A 42 10.44 5.65 4.70
C LEU A 42 9.40 4.74 4.04
N LEU A 43 9.85 3.78 3.21
CA LEU A 43 8.98 2.82 2.57
C LEU A 43 8.30 1.90 3.60
N GLY A 44 9.03 1.44 4.62
CA GLY A 44 8.49 0.64 5.71
C GLY A 44 7.46 1.41 6.54
N VAL A 45 7.77 2.66 6.91
CA VAL A 45 6.84 3.54 7.63
C VAL A 45 5.57 3.78 6.81
N LEU A 46 5.71 4.08 5.51
CA LEU A 46 4.58 4.24 4.60
C LEU A 46 3.69 3.00 4.58
N LEU A 47 4.27 1.80 4.45
CA LEU A 47 3.51 0.55 4.40
C LEU A 47 2.71 0.32 5.69
N ILE A 48 3.34 0.55 6.85
CA ILE A 48 2.66 0.41 8.15
C ILE A 48 1.49 1.39 8.22
N VAL A 49 1.72 2.67 7.88
CA VAL A 49 0.66 3.70 7.88
C VAL A 49 -0.45 3.34 6.90
N ALA A 50 -0.10 2.88 5.69
CA ALA A 50 -1.07 2.48 4.67
C ALA A 50 -1.94 1.32 5.16
N VAL A 51 -1.37 0.30 5.78
CA VAL A 51 -2.12 -0.84 6.35
C VAL A 51 -2.99 -0.41 7.52
N LEU A 52 -2.49 0.46 8.41
CA LEU A 52 -3.28 0.97 9.54
C LEU A 52 -4.48 1.79 9.07
N ILE A 53 -4.27 2.68 8.10
CA ILE A 53 -5.36 3.46 7.49
C ILE A 53 -6.33 2.52 6.77
N ASN A 54 -5.82 1.55 6.01
CA ASN A 54 -6.64 0.58 5.28
C ASN A 54 -7.53 -0.24 6.22
N GLU A 55 -6.97 -0.71 7.34
CA GLU A 55 -7.72 -1.44 8.36
C GLU A 55 -8.75 -0.55 9.07
N PHE A 56 -8.43 0.72 9.33
CA PHE A 56 -9.35 1.68 9.93
C PHE A 56 -10.51 2.06 9.00
N LEU A 57 -10.23 2.27 7.71
CA LEU A 57 -11.25 2.58 6.70
C LEU A 57 -12.19 1.39 6.50
N ARG A 58 -11.64 0.18 6.41
CA ARG A 58 -12.42 -1.06 6.24
C ARG A 58 -13.39 -1.29 7.39
N ARG A 59 -13.00 -0.97 8.63
CA ARG A 59 -13.91 -1.01 9.79
C ARG A 59 -15.11 -0.07 9.69
N ARG A 60 -15.09 0.94 8.81
CA ARG A 60 -16.24 1.83 8.56
C ARG A 60 -17.16 1.36 7.45
N GLU A 61 -16.72 0.43 6.60
CA GLU A 61 -17.60 -0.17 5.58
C GLU A 61 -18.44 -1.31 6.19
N ASP A 62 -17.96 -1.93 7.27
CA ASP A 62 -18.66 -3.00 7.99
C ASP A 62 -19.62 -2.49 9.10
N ALA A 63 -19.83 -1.16 9.23
CA ALA A 63 -20.67 -0.52 10.25
C ALA A 63 -21.73 0.41 9.64
#